data_AF-A0AAD7Q005-F1
#
_entry.id   AF-A0AAD7Q005-F1
#
_cell.length_a   1.000
_cell.length_b   1.000
_cell.length_c   1.000
_cell.angle_alpha   90.00
_cell.angle_beta   90.00
_cell.angle_gamma   90.00
#
_symmetry.space_group_name_H-M   'P 1'
#
loop_
_entity.id
_entity.type
_entity.pdbx_description
1 polymer ?
#
loop_
_entity_poly.entity_id
_entity_poly.type
_entity_poly.pdbx_seq_one_letter_code
_entity_poly.pdbx_strand_id
1 'polypeptide(L)'
;MMCSGSRNQLMKKPRISLLLLFRLYEPFELLANVDSSVLDEILETLKKYRLRSKVDIENVAKDFSCWQPYDPRLDCLGFRGIFPSDATPPLVEADKDTNEENYLLWRIEKGIAEGSIEIPKGEAVPLEYNLVGLNAISFDKGCYVGQEVIARTHHRGLIHKRLLPLRFLKDDGKGIGAKNFSRLRSN
;
A
#
# COMPACT_ATOMS: atom_id res chain seq x y z
N MET A 1 -20.72 22.27 -4.07
CA MET A 1 -20.30 22.71 -2.72
C MET A 1 -19.20 21.77 -2.27
N MET A 2 -18.00 22.31 -2.01
CA MET A 2 -16.77 21.55 -1.77
C MET A 2 -16.88 20.64 -0.55
N CYS A 3 -16.47 19.38 -0.68
CA CYS A 3 -16.11 18.55 0.46
C CYS A 3 -14.89 17.70 0.09
N SER A 4 -13.71 18.29 0.26
CA SER A 4 -12.42 17.63 0.26
C SER A 4 -12.35 16.62 1.41
N GLY A 5 -12.04 15.37 1.10
CA GLY A 5 -11.85 14.35 2.13
C GLY A 5 -11.75 12.96 1.51
N SER A 6 -10.59 12.63 0.96
CA SER A 6 -10.23 11.25 0.63
C SER A 6 -10.16 10.45 1.94
N ARG A 7 -11.19 9.66 2.22
CA ARG A 7 -11.32 8.86 3.44
C ARG A 7 -10.81 7.44 3.16
N ASN A 8 -9.56 7.17 3.55
CA ASN A 8 -8.99 5.82 3.53
C ASN A 8 -9.56 5.01 4.73
N GLN A 9 -10.29 3.93 4.44
CA GLN A 9 -10.87 3.03 5.45
C GLN A 9 -10.22 1.64 5.36
N LEU A 10 -9.84 1.05 6.50
CA LEU A 10 -9.19 -0.27 6.59
C LEU A 10 -10.09 -1.19 7.44
N MET A 11 -10.50 -2.34 6.89
CA MET A 11 -11.27 -3.40 7.57
C MET A 11 -10.32 -4.55 8.02
N LYS A 12 -10.56 -5.22 9.16
CA LYS A 12 -9.77 -6.41 9.62
C LYS A 12 -10.25 -7.67 8.88
N LYS A 13 -9.46 -8.67 8.48
CA LYS A 13 -8.00 -8.98 8.41
C LYS A 13 -7.77 -9.45 6.94
N PRO A 14 -6.62 -9.24 6.28
CA PRO A 14 -5.33 -9.77 6.67
C PRO A 14 -4.45 -8.67 7.20
N ARG A 15 -3.42 -9.13 7.85
CA ARG A 15 -2.46 -8.31 8.53
C ARG A 15 -1.59 -7.68 7.44
N ILE A 16 -1.82 -6.39 7.23
CA ILE A 16 -1.23 -5.43 6.28
C ILE A 16 -0.65 -6.05 5.00
N SER A 17 -1.48 -6.20 3.98
CA SER A 17 -1.08 -5.78 2.64
C SER A 17 -1.63 -4.36 2.44
N LEU A 18 -0.82 -3.46 1.93
CA LEU A 18 -1.25 -2.08 1.68
C LEU A 18 -2.45 -2.09 0.72
N LEU A 19 -3.63 -1.74 1.24
CA LEU A 19 -4.86 -1.55 0.47
C LEU A 19 -4.94 -0.09 0.05
N LEU A 20 -4.79 0.20 -1.25
CA LEU A 20 -5.13 1.52 -1.80
C LEU A 20 -6.54 1.47 -2.37
N LEU A 21 -7.37 2.41 -1.92
CA LEU A 21 -8.77 2.52 -2.34
C LEU A 21 -8.92 3.69 -3.30
N PHE A 22 -9.41 3.41 -4.51
CA PHE A 22 -9.72 4.42 -5.53
C PHE A 22 -11.22 4.57 -5.63
N ARG A 23 -11.72 5.80 -5.47
CA ARG A 23 -13.13 6.13 -5.61
C ARG A 23 -13.41 6.54 -7.05
N LEU A 24 -14.33 5.85 -7.71
CA LEU A 24 -14.89 6.31 -8.98
C LEU A 24 -16.15 7.15 -8.74
N TYR A 25 -16.47 8.03 -9.69
CA TYR A 25 -17.69 8.83 -9.67
C TYR A 25 -18.87 8.00 -10.20
N GLU A 26 -20.04 8.24 -9.61
CA GLU A 26 -21.33 7.53 -9.78
C GLU A 26 -21.46 6.55 -10.97
N PRO A 27 -21.84 5.28 -10.72
CA PRO A 27 -22.18 4.69 -9.41
C PRO A 27 -21.00 4.66 -8.42
N PHE A 28 -21.28 4.61 -7.11
CA PHE A 28 -20.24 4.55 -6.08
C PHE A 28 -19.45 3.24 -6.16
N GLU A 29 -18.37 3.26 -6.95
CA GLU A 29 -17.46 2.15 -7.11
C GLU A 29 -16.13 2.44 -6.42
N LEU A 30 -15.57 1.39 -5.82
CA LEU A 30 -14.32 1.45 -5.07
C LEU A 30 -13.39 0.34 -5.59
N LEU A 31 -12.25 0.73 -6.13
CA LEU A 31 -11.22 -0.21 -6.55
C LEU A 31 -10.15 -0.34 -5.48
N ALA A 32 -9.79 -1.58 -5.16
CA ALA A 32 -8.81 -1.92 -4.15
C ALA A 32 -7.55 -2.49 -4.81
N ASN A 33 -6.44 -1.74 -4.79
CA ASN A 33 -5.15 -2.30 -5.18
C ASN A 33 -4.60 -3.13 -4.01
N VAL A 34 -4.35 -4.42 -4.29
CA VAL A 34 -4.03 -5.46 -3.32
C VAL A 34 -2.93 -6.34 -3.91
N ASP A 35 -2.01 -6.78 -3.05
CA ASP A 35 -1.03 -7.81 -3.39
C ASP A 35 -1.72 -9.10 -3.86
N SER A 36 -1.38 -9.57 -5.06
CA SER A 36 -1.98 -10.74 -5.70
C SER A 36 -1.88 -12.00 -4.84
N SER A 37 -0.82 -12.15 -4.04
CA SER A 37 -0.62 -13.29 -3.14
C SER A 37 -1.64 -13.39 -2.00
N VAL A 38 -2.42 -12.33 -1.76
CA VAL A 38 -3.36 -12.24 -0.63
C VAL A 38 -4.80 -11.95 -1.05
N LEU A 39 -5.03 -11.87 -2.35
CA LEU A 39 -6.28 -11.45 -2.96
C LEU A 39 -7.47 -12.32 -2.53
N ASP A 40 -7.31 -13.64 -2.63
CA ASP A 40 -8.39 -14.59 -2.31
C ASP A 40 -8.80 -14.53 -0.83
N GLU A 41 -7.81 -14.43 0.08
CA GLU A 41 -8.05 -14.30 1.52
C GLU A 41 -8.80 -12.99 1.87
N ILE A 42 -8.44 -11.88 1.21
CA ILE A 42 -9.14 -10.60 1.36
C ILE A 42 -10.56 -10.71 0.84
N LEU A 43 -10.76 -11.30 -0.35
CA LEU A 43 -12.07 -11.43 -0.97
C LEU A 43 -13.02 -12.24 -0.07
N GLU A 44 -12.56 -13.38 0.45
CA GLU A 44 -13.33 -14.21 1.38
C GLU A 44 -13.68 -13.42 2.65
N THR A 45 -12.70 -12.70 3.20
CA THR A 45 -12.92 -11.92 4.43
C THR A 45 -13.91 -10.78 4.22
N LEU A 46 -13.79 -10.02 3.13
CA LEU A 46 -14.72 -8.92 2.83
C LEU A 46 -16.14 -9.46 2.60
N LYS A 47 -16.29 -10.58 1.87
CA LYS A 47 -17.59 -11.24 1.67
C LYS A 47 -18.21 -11.70 3.00
N LYS A 48 -17.42 -12.21 3.94
CA LYS A 48 -17.88 -12.58 5.28
C LYS A 48 -18.44 -11.39 6.07
N TYR A 49 -17.84 -10.20 5.95
CA TYR A 49 -18.28 -8.99 6.66
C TYR A 49 -19.36 -8.18 5.93
N ARG A 50 -19.77 -8.59 4.72
CA ARG A 50 -20.81 -7.93 3.90
C ARG A 50 -22.23 -8.02 4.49
N LEU A 51 -22.44 -8.61 5.67
CA LEU A 51 -23.75 -8.94 6.25
C LEU A 51 -24.80 -7.82 6.06
N ARG A 52 -25.83 -8.10 5.24
CA ARG A 52 -26.96 -7.21 4.87
C ARG A 52 -26.58 -5.91 4.16
N SER A 53 -25.31 -5.66 3.90
CA SER A 53 -24.85 -4.51 3.11
C SER A 53 -25.14 -4.75 1.64
N LYS A 54 -25.73 -3.76 0.98
CA LYS A 54 -26.02 -3.76 -0.46
C LYS A 54 -24.76 -3.34 -1.23
N VAL A 55 -23.71 -4.15 -1.17
CA VAL A 55 -22.40 -3.86 -1.79
C VAL A 55 -21.83 -5.10 -2.48
N ASP A 56 -21.65 -5.06 -3.79
CA ASP A 56 -21.05 -6.18 -4.54
C ASP A 56 -19.52 -6.12 -4.49
N ILE A 57 -18.89 -7.29 -4.34
CA ILE A 57 -17.45 -7.43 -4.10
C ILE A 57 -16.92 -8.52 -5.02
N GLU A 58 -16.07 -8.11 -5.97
CA GLU A 58 -15.55 -8.95 -7.04
C GLU A 58 -14.06 -8.70 -7.31
N ASN A 59 -13.44 -9.64 -8.01
CA ASN A 59 -12.06 -9.52 -8.46
C ASN A 59 -12.05 -9.04 -9.91
N VAL A 60 -11.57 -7.80 -10.11
CA VAL A 60 -11.49 -7.12 -11.42
C VAL A 60 -10.04 -6.96 -11.90
N ALA A 61 -9.09 -7.72 -11.36
CA ALA A 61 -7.66 -7.53 -11.64
C ALA A 61 -7.27 -7.68 -13.13
N LYS A 62 -8.11 -8.33 -13.95
CA LYS A 62 -7.88 -8.47 -15.40
C LYS A 62 -8.32 -7.23 -16.18
N ASP A 63 -9.35 -6.56 -15.69
CA ASP A 63 -10.00 -5.45 -16.39
C ASP A 63 -9.26 -4.14 -16.18
N PHE A 64 -8.34 -4.09 -15.20
CA PHE A 64 -7.60 -2.90 -14.84
C PHE A 64 -6.09 -3.11 -14.71
N SER A 65 -5.34 -2.13 -15.18
CA SER A 65 -3.90 -1.92 -14.98
C SER A 65 -3.66 -0.72 -14.06
N CYS A 66 -2.62 -0.74 -13.23
CA CYS A 66 -2.46 0.29 -12.20
C CYS A 66 -1.52 1.46 -12.60
N TRP A 67 -2.06 2.66 -12.82
CA TRP A 67 -1.30 3.92 -13.04
C TRP A 67 -2.21 5.17 -12.77
N GLN A 68 -1.71 6.34 -12.32
CA GLN A 68 -2.42 7.66 -12.21
C GLN A 68 -1.44 8.77 -11.78
N PRO A 69 -1.78 10.07 -11.91
CA PRO A 69 -0.88 11.18 -11.61
C PRO A 69 -0.71 11.59 -10.13
N TYR A 70 -1.04 10.78 -9.11
CA TYR A 70 -0.65 11.10 -7.71
C TYR A 70 -0.66 9.90 -6.77
N ASP A 71 0.46 9.60 -6.12
CA ASP A 71 0.53 8.60 -5.05
C ASP A 71 0.19 9.23 -3.69
N PRO A 72 -0.91 8.80 -3.03
CA PRO A 72 -1.37 9.43 -1.78
C PRO A 72 -0.48 9.15 -0.57
N ARG A 73 0.52 8.28 -0.68
CA ARG A 73 1.41 7.93 0.43
C ARG A 73 2.46 8.99 0.66
N LEU A 74 3.10 9.46 -0.41
CA LEU A 74 4.13 10.50 -0.40
C LEU A 74 4.23 11.16 -1.78
N ASP A 75 4.35 12.48 -1.80
CA ASP A 75 4.52 13.26 -3.05
C ASP A 75 5.71 12.78 -3.90
N CYS A 76 6.77 12.28 -3.25
CA CYS A 76 7.99 11.82 -3.91
C CYS A 76 7.87 10.44 -4.59
N LEU A 77 6.77 9.72 -4.39
CA LEU A 77 6.49 8.49 -5.14
C LEU A 77 5.87 8.77 -6.52
N GLY A 78 5.56 10.03 -6.82
CA GLY A 78 5.03 10.43 -8.11
C GLY A 78 3.62 9.91 -8.29
N PHE A 79 3.45 8.98 -9.22
CA PHE A 79 2.20 8.70 -9.91
C PHE A 79 1.77 7.24 -9.71
N ARG A 80 0.61 6.99 -9.06
CA ARG A 80 0.01 5.65 -8.90
C ARG A 80 -1.53 5.69 -9.01
N GLY A 81 -2.14 4.75 -9.73
CA GLY A 81 -3.59 4.66 -9.89
C GLY A 81 -4.12 3.36 -10.45
N ILE A 82 -5.33 3.38 -11.00
CA ILE A 82 -5.99 2.24 -11.65
C ILE A 82 -6.68 2.74 -12.94
N PHE A 83 -6.43 2.06 -14.05
CA PHE A 83 -6.91 2.33 -15.40
C PHE A 83 -7.44 1.06 -16.04
N PRO A 84 -8.40 1.13 -16.97
CA PRO A 84 -8.78 -0.02 -17.77
C PRO A 84 -7.58 -0.62 -18.49
N SER A 85 -7.48 -1.95 -18.53
CA SER A 85 -6.35 -2.67 -19.17
C SER A 85 -6.27 -2.45 -20.68
N ASP A 86 -7.36 -2.02 -21.31
CA ASP A 86 -7.46 -1.70 -22.73
C ASP A 86 -7.14 -0.23 -23.06
N ALA A 87 -6.90 0.61 -22.04
CA ALA A 87 -6.61 2.03 -22.20
C ALA A 87 -5.10 2.33 -22.06
N THR A 88 -4.59 3.25 -22.88
CA THR A 88 -3.22 3.76 -22.71
C THR A 88 -3.16 4.75 -21.54
N PRO A 89 -2.28 4.56 -20.55
CA PRO A 89 -2.12 5.50 -19.45
C PRO A 89 -1.71 6.90 -19.96
N PRO A 90 -2.30 7.99 -19.43
CA PRO A 90 -2.16 9.34 -20.01
C PRO A 90 -0.77 10.01 -19.90
N LEU A 91 0.30 9.32 -19.48
CA LEU A 91 1.60 9.94 -19.21
C LEU A 91 2.80 8.97 -19.42
N VAL A 92 2.83 8.19 -20.50
CA VAL A 92 4.02 7.40 -20.86
C VAL A 92 4.90 8.17 -21.84
N GLU A 93 5.66 9.15 -21.36
CA GLU A 93 6.93 9.49 -22.03
C GLU A 93 7.86 8.30 -21.74
N ALA A 94 7.93 7.38 -22.71
CA ALA A 94 8.51 6.04 -22.60
C ALA A 94 10.04 6.01 -22.46
N ASP A 95 10.66 6.97 -21.77
CA ASP A 95 12.10 7.24 -21.92
C ASP A 95 12.95 7.08 -20.65
N LYS A 96 12.41 6.51 -19.56
CA LYS A 96 13.21 6.13 -18.38
C LYS A 96 12.70 4.86 -17.71
N ASP A 97 13.26 3.72 -18.10
CA ASP A 97 13.48 2.51 -17.29
C ASP A 97 12.43 2.24 -16.17
N THR A 98 11.15 2.14 -16.56
CA THR A 98 10.00 1.89 -15.67
C THR A 98 9.82 0.40 -15.35
N ASN A 99 10.89 -0.30 -14.97
CA ASN A 99 10.81 -1.69 -14.52
C ASN A 99 10.36 -1.75 -13.04
N GLU A 100 9.60 -2.78 -12.67
CA GLU A 100 9.16 -3.08 -11.30
C GLU A 100 10.33 -3.08 -10.30
N GLU A 101 11.50 -3.57 -10.72
CA GLU A 101 12.70 -3.56 -9.89
C GLU A 101 13.16 -2.13 -9.54
N ASN A 102 13.10 -1.19 -10.48
CA ASN A 102 13.48 0.20 -10.23
C ASN A 102 12.48 0.87 -9.29
N TYR A 103 11.19 0.58 -9.44
CA TYR A 103 10.16 1.06 -8.52
C TYR A 103 10.33 0.48 -7.11
N LEU A 104 10.62 -0.82 -7.00
CA LEU A 104 10.91 -1.48 -5.73
C LEU A 104 12.08 -0.79 -5.02
N LEU A 105 13.19 -0.57 -5.72
CA LEU A 105 14.38 0.07 -5.16
C LEU A 105 14.11 1.51 -4.75
N TRP A 106 13.37 2.27 -5.56
CA TRP A 106 12.94 3.63 -5.23
C TRP A 106 12.12 3.66 -3.94
N ARG A 107 11.11 2.77 -3.81
CA ARG A 107 10.30 2.67 -2.59
C ARG A 107 11.12 2.29 -1.36
N ILE A 108 12.03 1.31 -1.51
CA ILE A 108 12.91 0.87 -0.43
C ILE A 108 13.78 2.04 0.03
N GLU A 109 14.35 2.83 -0.88
CA GLU A 109 15.14 4.01 -0.50
C GLU A 109 14.31 5.06 0.25
N LYS A 110 13.00 5.18 -0.05
CA LYS A 110 12.08 6.03 0.70
C LYS A 110 11.55 5.41 2.00
N GLY A 111 11.92 4.18 2.32
CA GLY A 111 11.48 3.48 3.53
C GLY A 111 10.00 3.11 3.51
N ILE A 112 9.45 2.81 2.34
CA ILE A 112 8.02 2.52 2.15
C ILE A 112 7.84 1.04 1.88
N ALA A 113 7.27 0.34 2.86
CA ALA A 113 6.93 -1.06 2.70
C ALA A 113 5.66 -1.26 1.86
N GLU A 114 5.65 -2.29 1.01
CA GLU A 114 4.48 -2.72 0.24
C GLU A 114 4.43 -4.25 0.10
N GLY A 115 3.22 -4.80 0.07
CA GLY A 115 3.00 -6.23 -0.13
C GLY A 115 3.27 -7.08 1.12
N SER A 116 2.95 -8.35 1.00
CA SER A 116 3.00 -9.35 2.08
C SER A 116 4.41 -9.83 2.40
N ILE A 117 5.35 -9.66 1.47
CA ILE A 117 6.77 -9.96 1.65
C ILE A 117 7.39 -8.95 2.62
N GLU A 118 7.15 -7.66 2.42
CA GLU A 118 7.74 -6.59 3.23
C GLU A 118 6.94 -6.38 4.53
N ILE A 119 5.63 -6.66 4.50
CA ILE A 119 4.75 -6.50 5.65
C ILE A 119 4.10 -7.85 6.01
N PRO A 120 4.69 -8.59 6.97
CA PRO A 120 4.28 -9.95 7.28
C PRO A 120 2.90 -9.98 7.90
N LYS A 121 2.10 -10.95 7.44
CA LYS A 121 0.73 -11.14 7.91
C LYS A 121 0.68 -11.61 9.36
N GLY A 122 0.72 -10.67 10.28
CA GLY A 122 0.14 -10.85 11.61
C GLY A 122 0.94 -10.54 12.80
N GLU A 123 2.15 -10.19 12.49
CA GLU A 123 3.14 -9.72 13.41
C GLU A 123 3.31 -8.21 13.18
N ALA A 124 3.05 -7.72 11.96
CA ALA A 124 3.19 -6.33 11.62
C ALA A 124 2.23 -5.42 12.40
N VAL A 125 2.81 -4.50 13.19
CA VAL A 125 2.09 -3.45 13.89
C VAL A 125 2.05 -2.21 12.98
N PRO A 126 0.86 -1.69 12.60
CA PRO A 126 0.73 -0.60 11.61
C PRO A 126 1.63 0.62 11.85
N LEU A 127 1.81 1.00 13.11
CA LEU A 127 2.61 2.17 13.50
C LEU A 127 4.12 1.95 13.31
N GLU A 128 4.60 0.71 13.38
CA GLU A 128 6.02 0.38 13.15
C GLU A 128 6.39 0.49 11.67
N TYR A 129 5.41 0.36 10.76
CA TYR A 129 5.58 0.47 9.31
C TYR A 129 5.30 1.88 8.77
N ASN A 130 5.35 2.90 9.65
CA ASN A 130 5.14 4.31 9.31
C ASN A 130 3.78 4.62 8.65
N LEU A 131 2.76 3.75 8.80
CA LEU A 131 1.47 3.88 8.09
C LEU A 131 0.67 5.13 8.45
N VAL A 132 0.94 5.77 9.60
CA VAL A 132 0.39 7.09 9.92
C VAL A 132 0.96 8.17 9.00
N GLY A 133 2.29 8.14 8.76
CA GLY A 133 2.97 9.10 7.87
C GLY A 133 2.69 8.85 6.39
N LEU A 134 2.16 7.68 6.03
CA LEU A 134 1.78 7.30 4.66
C LEU A 134 0.28 7.48 4.38
N ASN A 135 -0.43 8.26 5.20
CA ASN A 135 -1.86 8.55 5.06
C ASN A 135 -2.77 7.30 5.05
N ALA A 136 -2.33 6.18 5.61
CA ALA A 136 -3.08 4.92 5.64
C ALA A 136 -3.98 4.79 6.88
N ILE A 137 -3.74 5.59 7.92
CA ILE A 137 -4.50 5.60 9.18
C ILE A 137 -5.06 6.99 9.41
N SER A 138 -6.35 7.06 9.73
CA SER A 138 -7.02 8.29 10.16
C SER A 138 -7.55 8.07 11.57
N PHE A 139 -7.32 9.03 12.45
CA PHE A 139 -7.81 9.02 13.83
C PHE A 139 -9.16 9.73 13.98
N ASP A 140 -9.54 10.55 12.99
CA ASP A 140 -10.76 11.36 12.99
C ASP A 140 -11.94 10.70 12.23
N LYS A 141 -11.77 9.47 11.77
CA LYS A 141 -12.83 8.69 11.09
C LYS A 141 -13.69 7.90 12.07
N GLY A 142 -14.85 7.46 11.58
CA GLY A 142 -15.74 6.56 12.32
C GLY A 142 -15.10 5.22 12.67
N CYS A 143 -15.82 4.43 13.48
CA CYS A 143 -15.32 3.16 13.99
C CYS A 143 -14.91 2.19 12.87
N TYR A 144 -13.68 1.69 12.93
CA TYR A 144 -13.21 0.62 12.06
C TYR A 144 -12.53 -0.48 12.87
N VAL A 145 -12.46 -1.67 12.28
CA VAL A 145 -12.01 -2.83 13.02
C VAL A 145 -10.53 -2.67 13.39
N GLY A 146 -10.19 -2.73 14.67
CA GLY A 146 -8.80 -2.62 15.16
C GLY A 146 -8.32 -1.24 15.52
N GLN A 147 -9.21 -0.25 15.40
CA GLN A 147 -8.95 1.10 15.83
C GLN A 147 -8.49 1.18 17.29
N GLU A 148 -9.08 0.41 18.20
CA GLU A 148 -8.70 0.46 19.62
C GLU A 148 -7.22 0.15 19.86
N VAL A 149 -6.69 -0.89 19.22
CA VAL A 149 -5.28 -1.29 19.37
C VAL A 149 -4.37 -0.21 18.76
N ILE A 150 -4.72 0.29 17.57
CA ILE A 150 -3.94 1.32 16.88
C ILE A 150 -3.94 2.63 17.68
N ALA A 151 -5.11 3.09 18.13
CA ALA A 151 -5.26 4.30 18.93
C ALA A 151 -4.53 4.19 20.26
N ARG A 152 -4.64 3.05 20.96
CA ARG A 152 -3.93 2.80 22.23
C ARG A 152 -2.42 2.92 22.06
N THR A 153 -1.85 2.33 21.01
CA THR A 153 -0.40 2.41 20.75
C THR A 153 0.02 3.83 20.35
N HIS A 154 -0.81 4.54 19.57
CA HIS A 154 -0.56 5.93 19.19
C HIS A 154 -0.54 6.87 20.41
N HIS A 155 -1.57 6.83 21.27
CA HIS A 155 -1.69 7.72 22.43
C HIS A 155 -0.67 7.43 23.54
N ARG A 156 -0.20 6.19 23.67
CA ARG A 156 0.87 5.86 24.62
C ARG A 156 2.23 6.43 24.21
N GLY A 157 2.41 6.83 22.95
CA GLY A 157 3.68 7.42 22.45
C GLY A 157 4.87 6.44 22.37
N LEU A 158 4.65 5.15 22.65
CA LEU A 158 5.70 4.15 22.81
C LEU A 158 5.82 3.28 21.54
N ILE A 159 6.36 3.85 20.46
CA ILE A 159 6.73 3.08 19.25
C ILE A 159 8.23 2.79 19.33
N HIS A 160 8.59 1.57 19.74
CA HIS A 160 9.98 1.17 19.96
C HIS A 160 10.69 0.67 18.70
N LYS A 161 9.93 0.26 17.68
CA LYS A 161 10.46 -0.27 16.42
C LYS A 161 9.88 0.53 15.26
N ARG A 162 10.71 0.84 14.27
CA ARG A 162 10.28 1.47 13.02
C ARG A 162 10.99 0.87 11.83
N LEU A 163 10.27 0.76 10.72
CA LEU A 163 10.82 0.47 9.42
C LEU A 163 11.73 1.64 9.00
N LEU A 164 12.98 1.31 8.68
CA LEU A 164 13.99 2.26 8.23
C LEU A 164 14.69 1.72 6.98
N PRO A 165 14.94 2.57 5.96
CA PRO A 165 15.74 2.19 4.81
C PRO A 165 17.19 2.03 5.23
N LEU A 166 17.85 0.96 4.77
CA LEU A 166 19.26 0.70 5.03
C LEU A 166 20.02 0.61 3.71
N ARG A 167 21.23 1.19 3.69
CA ARG A 167 22.19 1.07 2.59
C ARG A 167 23.41 0.33 3.09
N PHE A 168 23.73 -0.79 2.47
CA PHE A 168 24.94 -1.54 2.76
C PHE A 168 26.12 -0.94 2.00
N LEU A 169 27.20 -0.66 2.74
CA LEU A 169 28.46 -0.14 2.20
C LEU A 169 29.46 -1.29 2.12
N LYS A 170 30.31 -1.29 1.09
CA LYS A 170 31.51 -2.12 1.07
C LYS A 170 32.59 -1.48 1.95
N ASP A 171 33.60 -2.28 2.31
CA ASP A 171 34.76 -1.83 3.12
C ASP A 171 35.55 -0.67 2.48
N ASP A 172 35.38 -0.43 1.18
CA ASP A 172 35.96 0.71 0.45
C ASP A 172 35.10 2.00 0.53
N GLY A 173 34.03 2.00 1.33
CA GLY A 173 33.11 3.12 1.49
C GLY A 173 32.17 3.34 0.30
N LYS A 174 32.26 2.52 -0.76
CA LYS A 174 31.33 2.59 -1.90
C LYS A 174 30.07 1.78 -1.58
N GLY A 175 28.91 2.33 -1.93
CA GLY A 175 27.63 1.63 -1.76
C GLY A 175 27.60 0.34 -2.61
N ILE A 176 27.07 -0.75 -2.03
CA ILE A 176 26.72 -1.93 -2.83
C ILE A 176 25.55 -1.51 -3.72
N GLY A 177 25.80 -1.35 -5.03
CA GLY A 177 24.76 -1.04 -5.99
C GLY A 177 23.60 -2.03 -5.85
N ALA A 178 22.38 -1.50 -5.82
CA ALA A 178 21.15 -2.25 -5.56
C ALA A 178 20.90 -3.42 -6.54
N LYS A 179 21.54 -3.40 -7.73
CA LYS A 179 21.55 -4.50 -8.70
C LYS A 179 22.14 -5.82 -8.17
N ASN A 180 22.90 -5.77 -7.07
CA ASN A 180 23.56 -6.95 -6.49
C ASN A 180 22.78 -7.61 -5.35
N PHE A 181 21.58 -7.12 -5.00
CA PHE A 181 20.78 -7.68 -3.89
C PHE A 181 19.96 -8.93 -4.25
N SER A 182 19.84 -9.27 -5.54
CA SER A 182 19.00 -10.37 -6.04
C SER A 182 19.43 -11.78 -5.58
N ARG A 183 20.50 -11.93 -4.78
CA ARG A 183 20.99 -13.27 -4.40
C ARG A 183 21.64 -13.42 -3.03
N LEU A 184 21.38 -12.54 -2.07
CA LEU A 184 21.75 -12.81 -0.67
C LEU A 184 20.65 -13.65 0.00
N ARG A 185 20.45 -14.89 -0.48
CA ARG A 185 19.91 -15.95 0.39
C ARG A 185 21.09 -16.43 1.23
N SER A 186 20.98 -16.28 2.54
CA SER A 186 21.88 -16.93 3.49
C SER A 186 21.92 -18.43 3.20
N ASN A 187 23.14 -19.00 3.18
CA ASN A 187 23.38 -20.45 3.22
C ASN A 187 22.62 -21.12 4.36
#